data_AF-A0A7C5MNK8-F1
#
_entry.id   AF-A0A7C5MNK8-F1
#
_cell.length_a   1.000
_cell.length_b   1.000
_cell.length_c   1.000
_cell.angle_alpha   90.00
_cell.angle_beta   90.00
_cell.angle_gamma   90.00
#
_symmetry.space_group_name_H-M   'P 1'
#
loop_
_entity.id
_entity.type
_entity.pdbx_description
1 polymer ?
#
loop_
_entity_poly.entity_id
_entity_poly.type
_entity_poly.pdbx_seq_one_letter_code
_entity_poly.pdbx_strand_id
1 'polypeptide(L)'
;MNFVKALNRKPVISGRRKAVILLTLLGNELARKVLSFLTKKEKEIIKLALKSETKITEKEKIHVLKEFLSHANYLRTLRELNRELYFKIALFTAAIAISIILLTFKNAFYELENIFGELNKFLAIGGGYIVLLPFIISYIKNKTGKKIIEYAYKSTNTIRDIFTGIIAAVIITIILTFLNLNITEFTELKGIYNEIYILVLVFLAPFCEELIFRGIIYDIIEKKFNIQLAILLSSIIFTIAHIPRNLSEFFLYLTVSFILAFSRFITSNLLAPTIAHCLANLAIYLLTTY
;
A
#
# COMPACT_ATOMS: atom_id res chain seq x y z
N MET A 1 -11.02 32.23 -8.10
CA MET A 1 -11.42 33.60 -8.51
C MET A 1 -10.71 34.74 -7.74
N ASN A 2 -10.26 34.54 -6.49
CA ASN A 2 -9.64 35.61 -5.67
C ASN A 2 -8.16 35.91 -5.95
N PHE A 3 -7.39 34.96 -6.50
CA PHE A 3 -5.94 35.13 -6.71
C PHE A 3 -5.59 36.01 -7.92
N VAL A 4 -6.32 35.86 -9.02
CA VAL A 4 -6.14 36.69 -10.24
C VAL A 4 -6.42 38.17 -9.95
N LYS A 5 -7.41 38.45 -9.09
CA LYS A 5 -7.69 39.82 -8.60
C LYS A 5 -6.57 40.38 -7.69
N ALA A 6 -5.80 39.52 -7.01
CA ALA A 6 -4.68 39.95 -6.17
C ALA A 6 -3.43 40.31 -7.00
N LEU A 7 -3.20 39.65 -8.14
CA LEU A 7 -2.09 39.93 -9.05
C LEU A 7 -2.20 41.31 -9.74
N ASN A 8 -3.41 41.86 -9.87
CA ASN A 8 -3.66 43.14 -10.53
C ASN A 8 -3.53 44.38 -9.61
N ARG A 9 -3.14 44.22 -8.34
CA ARG A 9 -2.92 45.35 -7.43
C ARG A 9 -1.45 45.79 -7.46
N LYS A 10 -1.18 47.10 -7.46
CA LYS A 10 0.18 47.63 -7.28
C LYS A 10 0.79 47.02 -6.00
N PRO A 11 1.98 46.40 -6.08
CA PRO A 11 2.54 45.68 -4.94
C PRO A 11 2.97 46.65 -3.83
N VAL A 12 2.56 46.36 -2.59
CA VAL A 12 2.90 47.15 -1.39
C VAL A 12 4.41 47.14 -1.13
N ILE A 13 5.08 46.04 -1.45
CA ILE A 13 6.53 45.86 -1.34
C ILE A 13 7.06 45.50 -2.73
N SER A 14 8.14 46.18 -3.18
CA SER A 14 8.73 45.89 -4.49
C SER A 14 9.23 44.44 -4.58
N GLY A 15 9.17 43.84 -5.77
CA GLY A 15 9.61 42.45 -5.97
C GLY A 15 11.06 42.21 -5.55
N ARG A 16 11.94 43.21 -5.74
CA ARG A 16 13.34 43.16 -5.30
C ARG A 16 13.47 43.08 -3.78
N ARG A 17 12.72 43.91 -3.04
CA ARG A 17 12.70 43.92 -1.57
C ARG A 17 12.08 42.64 -1.01
N LYS A 18 11.04 42.10 -1.65
CA LYS A 18 10.48 40.78 -1.30
C LYS A 18 11.53 39.68 -1.43
N ALA A 19 12.31 39.66 -2.51
CA ALA A 19 13.35 38.66 -2.73
C ALA A 19 14.46 38.73 -1.66
N VAL A 20 14.88 39.94 -1.27
CA VAL A 20 15.84 40.13 -0.18
C VAL A 20 15.29 39.63 1.14
N ILE A 21 14.09 40.07 1.53
CA ILE A 21 13.42 39.61 2.76
C ILE A 21 13.31 38.09 2.79
N LEU A 22 12.92 37.47 1.67
CA LEU A 22 12.80 36.03 1.57
C LEU A 22 14.14 35.34 1.77
N LEU A 23 15.21 35.82 1.13
CA LEU A 23 16.56 35.29 1.31
C LEU A 23 17.07 35.43 2.76
N THR A 24 16.70 36.49 3.48
CA THR A 24 17.04 36.64 4.91
C THR A 24 16.29 35.67 5.81
N LEU A 25 15.13 35.17 5.38
CA LEU A 25 14.35 34.17 6.11
C LEU A 25 14.82 32.73 5.83
N LEU A 26 15.55 32.50 4.74
CA LEU A 26 16.07 31.18 4.38
C LEU A 26 17.41 30.92 5.06
N GLY A 27 17.63 29.68 5.51
CA GLY A 27 18.96 29.24 5.96
C GLY A 27 20.00 29.26 4.83
N ASN A 28 21.28 29.35 5.18
CA ASN A 28 22.41 29.52 4.24
C ASN A 28 22.48 28.48 3.11
N GLU A 29 22.05 27.24 3.36
CA GLU A 29 22.01 26.18 2.34
C GLU A 29 20.88 26.41 1.34
N LEU A 30 19.68 26.66 1.86
CA LEU A 30 18.48 26.85 1.05
C LEU A 30 18.56 28.14 0.22
N ALA A 31 19.11 29.22 0.80
CA ALA A 31 19.39 30.46 0.09
C ALA A 31 20.35 30.25 -1.08
N ARG A 32 21.45 29.51 -0.90
CA ARG A 32 22.38 29.16 -1.99
C ARG A 32 21.70 28.37 -3.09
N LYS A 33 20.85 27.40 -2.74
CA LYS A 33 20.08 26.60 -3.70
C LYS A 33 19.10 27.46 -4.49
N VAL A 34 18.36 28.36 -3.85
CA VAL A 34 17.46 29.31 -4.53
C VAL A 34 18.23 30.21 -5.49
N LEU A 35 19.35 30.79 -5.03
CA LEU A 35 20.20 31.62 -5.88
C LEU A 35 20.73 30.85 -7.09
N SER A 36 20.99 29.54 -6.98
CA SER A 36 21.50 28.74 -8.11
C SER A 36 20.56 28.72 -9.33
N PHE A 37 19.24 28.84 -9.11
CA PHE A 37 18.23 28.88 -10.18
C PHE A 37 18.14 30.24 -10.89
N LEU A 38 18.80 31.27 -10.36
CA LEU A 38 18.74 32.62 -10.92
C LEU A 38 19.84 32.86 -11.96
N THR A 39 19.52 33.67 -12.96
CA THR A 39 20.47 34.14 -13.95
C THR A 39 21.53 35.05 -13.33
N LYS A 40 22.65 35.25 -14.04
CA LYS A 40 23.74 36.13 -13.59
C LYS A 40 23.25 37.57 -13.33
N LYS A 41 22.36 38.08 -14.18
CA LYS A 41 21.77 39.43 -14.04
C LYS A 41 20.88 39.56 -12.81
N GLU A 42 20.06 38.55 -12.52
CA GLU A 42 19.19 38.54 -11.34
C GLU A 42 19.98 38.43 -10.03
N LYS A 43 21.05 37.63 -10.01
CA LYS A 43 21.97 37.55 -8.87
C LYS A 43 22.60 38.90 -8.56
N GLU A 44 23.06 39.64 -9.56
CA GLU A 44 23.63 40.97 -9.37
C GLU A 44 22.60 41.97 -8.84
N ILE A 45 21.35 41.94 -9.34
CA ILE A 45 20.26 42.79 -8.82
C ILE A 45 20.00 42.51 -7.33
N ILE A 46 19.96 41.23 -6.94
CA ILE A 46 19.75 40.83 -5.55
C ILE A 46 20.94 41.23 -4.68
N LYS A 47 22.17 41.05 -5.16
CA LYS A 47 23.39 41.42 -4.45
C LYS A 47 23.48 42.92 -4.21
N LEU A 48 23.08 43.74 -5.19
CA LEU A 48 22.97 45.18 -5.03
C LEU A 48 21.87 45.55 -4.03
N ALA A 49 20.71 44.89 -4.11
CA ALA A 49 19.60 45.13 -3.17
C ALA A 49 20.01 44.81 -1.72
N LEU A 50 20.68 43.68 -1.48
CA LEU A 50 21.22 43.27 -0.17
C LEU A 50 22.21 44.29 0.41
N LYS A 51 22.99 44.97 -0.44
CA LYS A 51 23.94 46.01 -0.01
C LYS A 51 23.28 47.35 0.27
N SER A 52 22.16 47.63 -0.38
CA SER A 52 21.49 48.95 -0.34
C SER A 52 20.43 49.08 0.76
N GLU A 53 20.10 48.01 1.49
CA GLU A 53 18.86 47.96 2.27
C GLU A 53 19.00 48.26 3.77
N THR A 54 18.05 49.08 4.21
CA THR A 54 17.69 49.49 5.58
C THR A 54 17.07 48.36 6.40
N LYS A 55 17.09 48.51 7.74
CA LYS A 55 16.45 47.64 8.77
C LYS A 55 15.11 47.02 8.29
N ILE A 56 15.07 45.69 8.16
CA ILE A 56 13.86 44.91 7.79
C ILE A 56 12.98 44.75 9.03
N THR A 57 11.70 45.10 8.94
CA THR A 57 10.76 44.95 10.06
C THR A 57 10.16 43.55 10.12
N GLU A 58 9.78 43.08 11.31
CA GLU A 58 9.08 41.80 11.48
C GLU A 58 7.74 41.75 10.73
N LYS A 59 7.05 42.89 10.61
CA LYS A 59 5.80 43.01 9.85
C LYS A 59 6.00 42.73 8.35
N GLU A 60 7.11 43.21 7.78
CA GLU A 60 7.47 42.93 6.38
C GLU A 60 7.84 41.46 6.18
N LYS A 61 8.61 40.87 7.10
CA LYS A 61 8.95 39.43 7.07
C LYS A 61 7.71 38.55 7.04
N ILE A 62 6.77 38.79 7.96
CA ILE A 62 5.52 38.01 8.05
C ILE A 62 4.67 38.20 6.78
N HIS A 63 4.59 39.42 6.24
CA HIS A 63 3.83 39.69 5.01
C HIS A 63 4.40 38.91 3.81
N VAL A 64 5.71 39.00 3.60
CA VAL A 64 6.40 38.31 2.50
C VAL A 64 6.29 36.80 2.63
N LEU A 65 6.42 36.27 3.85
CA LEU A 65 6.30 34.83 4.11
C LEU A 65 4.89 34.31 3.80
N LYS A 66 3.84 35.02 4.25
CA LYS A 66 2.44 34.65 3.96
C LYS A 66 2.15 34.64 2.46
N GLU A 67 2.65 35.64 1.74
CA GLU A 67 2.46 35.74 0.31
C GLU A 67 3.16 34.60 -0.44
N PHE A 68 4.40 34.27 -0.05
CA PHE A 68 5.15 33.16 -0.64
C PHE A 68 4.47 31.80 -0.40
N LEU A 69 4.02 31.53 0.83
CA LEU A 69 3.31 30.30 1.16
C LEU A 69 2.00 30.15 0.39
N SER A 70 1.27 31.25 0.19
CA SER A 70 0.06 31.26 -0.63
C SER A 70 0.34 30.88 -2.09
N HIS A 71 1.40 31.44 -2.69
CA HIS A 71 1.83 31.10 -4.04
C HIS A 71 2.29 29.63 -4.14
N ALA A 72 3.09 29.16 -3.18
CA ALA A 72 3.57 27.78 -3.15
C ALA A 72 2.42 26.77 -3.05
N ASN A 73 1.41 27.04 -2.22
CA ASN A 73 0.21 26.22 -2.10
C ASN A 73 -0.60 26.21 -3.39
N TYR A 74 -0.78 27.36 -4.04
CA TYR A 74 -1.48 27.43 -5.33
C TYR A 74 -0.78 26.60 -6.43
N LEU A 75 0.54 26.71 -6.54
CA LEU A 75 1.33 25.92 -7.49
C LEU A 75 1.27 24.42 -7.20
N ARG A 76 1.23 24.04 -5.91
CA ARG A 76 1.04 22.65 -5.50
C ARG A 76 -0.31 22.10 -5.97
N THR A 77 -1.40 22.85 -5.77
CA THR A 77 -2.74 22.46 -6.22
C THR A 77 -2.81 22.29 -7.73
N LEU A 78 -2.20 23.19 -8.52
CA LEU A 78 -2.13 23.05 -9.98
C LEU A 78 -1.37 21.79 -10.42
N ARG A 79 -0.27 21.46 -9.73
CA ARG A 79 0.51 20.25 -10.02
C ARG A 79 -0.27 18.97 -9.73
N GLU A 80 -1.04 18.97 -8.64
CA GLU A 80 -1.92 17.85 -8.29
C GLU A 80 -3.05 17.69 -9.33
N LEU A 81 -3.68 18.78 -9.76
CA LEU A 81 -4.71 18.77 -10.81
C LEU A 81 -4.19 18.23 -12.15
N ASN A 82 -2.99 18.66 -12.55
CA ASN A 82 -2.36 18.20 -13.79
C ASN A 82 -2.00 16.71 -13.71
N ARG A 83 -1.50 16.22 -12.56
CA ARG A 83 -1.21 14.79 -12.37
C ARG A 83 -2.48 13.94 -12.50
N GLU A 84 -3.58 14.39 -11.92
CA GLU A 84 -4.87 13.70 -12.03
C GLU A 84 -5.36 13.65 -13.48
N LEU A 85 -5.23 14.74 -14.22
CA LEU A 85 -5.57 14.81 -15.64
C LEU A 85 -4.71 13.86 -16.50
N TYR A 86 -3.38 13.90 -16.34
CA TYR A 86 -2.48 12.99 -17.06
C TYR A 86 -2.75 11.53 -16.74
N PHE A 87 -3.08 11.21 -15.49
CA PHE A 87 -3.44 9.86 -15.07
C PHE A 87 -4.75 9.39 -15.73
N LYS A 88 -5.78 10.25 -15.80
CA LYS A 88 -7.04 9.94 -16.50
C LYS A 88 -6.83 9.74 -18.01
N ILE A 89 -6.00 10.55 -18.65
CA ILE A 89 -5.66 10.39 -20.08
C ILE A 89 -4.89 9.08 -20.31
N ALA A 90 -3.94 8.74 -19.44
CA ALA A 90 -3.20 7.48 -19.51
C ALA A 90 -4.12 6.26 -19.38
N LEU A 91 -5.06 6.28 -18.42
CA LEU A 91 -6.07 5.23 -18.28
C LEU A 91 -6.97 5.10 -19.51
N PHE A 92 -7.45 6.22 -20.05
CA PHE A 92 -8.31 6.23 -21.22
C PHE A 92 -7.59 5.67 -22.46
N THR A 93 -6.35 6.09 -22.70
CA THR A 93 -5.54 5.60 -23.82
C THR A 93 -5.18 4.12 -23.67
N ALA A 94 -4.88 3.66 -22.46
CA ALA A 94 -4.67 2.23 -22.18
C ALA A 94 -5.94 1.40 -22.44
N ALA A 95 -7.11 1.88 -22.04
CA ALA A 95 -8.38 1.20 -22.28
C ALA A 95 -8.68 1.07 -23.78
N ILE A 96 -8.42 2.11 -24.58
CA ILE A 96 -8.56 2.07 -26.04
C ILE A 96 -7.58 1.07 -26.65
N ALA A 97 -6.31 1.09 -26.24
CA ALA A 97 -5.29 0.16 -26.73
C ALA A 97 -5.69 -1.30 -26.45
N ILE A 98 -6.15 -1.60 -25.23
CA ILE A 98 -6.65 -2.93 -24.85
C ILE A 98 -7.86 -3.30 -25.70
N SER A 99 -8.80 -2.38 -25.93
CA SER A 99 -10.00 -2.63 -26.74
C SER A 99 -9.66 -2.94 -28.19
N ILE A 100 -8.70 -2.22 -28.78
CA ILE A 100 -8.21 -2.46 -30.15
C ILE A 100 -7.51 -3.82 -30.24
N ILE A 101 -6.68 -4.16 -29.25
CA ILE A 101 -6.04 -5.49 -29.17
C ILE A 101 -7.11 -6.58 -29.12
N LEU A 102 -8.11 -6.46 -28.23
CA LEU A 102 -9.20 -7.43 -28.13
C LEU A 102 -10.02 -7.55 -29.43
N LEU A 103 -10.26 -6.45 -30.14
CA LEU A 103 -10.97 -6.44 -31.42
C LEU A 103 -10.15 -7.04 -32.56
N THR A 104 -8.82 -6.83 -32.57
CA THR A 104 -7.92 -7.31 -33.61
C THR A 104 -7.60 -8.81 -33.45
N PHE A 105 -7.61 -9.31 -32.20
CA PHE A 105 -7.34 -10.71 -31.87
C PHE A 105 -8.59 -11.59 -31.75
N LYS A 106 -9.68 -11.24 -32.46
CA LYS A 106 -10.94 -12.03 -32.47
C LYS A 106 -10.75 -13.50 -32.89
N ASN A 107 -9.69 -13.83 -33.65
CA ASN A 107 -9.34 -15.21 -34.03
C ASN A 107 -8.38 -15.92 -33.07
N ALA A 108 -7.88 -15.26 -32.01
CA ALA A 108 -7.08 -15.87 -30.94
C ALA A 108 -7.93 -16.28 -29.72
N PHE A 109 -9.26 -16.33 -29.89
CA PHE A 109 -10.23 -16.51 -28.81
C PHE A 109 -10.04 -17.84 -28.05
N TYR A 110 -9.56 -18.89 -28.74
CA TYR A 110 -9.34 -20.21 -28.14
C TYR A 110 -8.10 -20.29 -27.23
N GLU A 111 -6.99 -19.67 -27.63
CA GLU A 111 -5.80 -19.59 -26.78
C GLU A 111 -6.02 -18.61 -25.62
N LEU A 112 -6.75 -17.52 -25.86
CA LEU A 112 -7.15 -16.59 -24.81
C LEU A 112 -8.07 -17.24 -23.78
N GLU A 113 -9.04 -18.06 -24.18
CA GLU A 113 -9.92 -18.79 -23.25
C GLU A 113 -9.12 -19.74 -22.35
N ASN A 114 -8.11 -20.44 -22.88
CA ASN A 114 -7.18 -21.25 -22.09
C ASN A 114 -6.33 -20.40 -21.14
N ILE A 115 -5.79 -19.27 -21.61
CA ILE A 115 -5.00 -18.35 -20.76
C ILE A 115 -5.86 -17.75 -19.65
N PHE A 116 -7.10 -17.33 -19.96
CA PHE A 116 -8.05 -16.83 -18.97
C PHE A 116 -8.48 -17.92 -18.01
N GLY A 117 -8.62 -19.17 -18.47
CA GLY A 117 -8.87 -20.33 -17.62
C GLY A 117 -7.74 -20.56 -16.61
N GLU A 118 -6.48 -20.60 -17.07
CA GLU A 118 -5.31 -20.74 -16.19
C GLU A 118 -5.14 -19.52 -15.27
N LEU A 119 -5.39 -18.31 -15.76
CA LEU A 119 -5.37 -17.10 -14.93
C LEU A 119 -6.46 -17.14 -13.85
N ASN A 120 -7.67 -17.56 -14.19
CA ASN A 120 -8.76 -17.70 -13.22
C ASN A 120 -8.42 -18.74 -12.15
N LYS A 121 -7.85 -19.88 -12.53
CA LYS A 121 -7.33 -20.89 -11.57
C LYS A 121 -6.24 -20.30 -10.67
N PHE A 122 -5.28 -19.58 -11.24
CA PHE A 122 -4.21 -18.94 -10.48
C PHE A 122 -4.75 -17.88 -9.50
N LEU A 123 -5.71 -17.06 -9.94
CA LEU A 123 -6.35 -16.06 -9.09
C LEU A 123 -7.20 -16.71 -7.98
N ALA A 124 -7.90 -17.80 -8.29
CA ALA A 124 -8.73 -18.55 -7.33
C ALA A 124 -7.92 -19.14 -6.18
N ILE A 125 -6.66 -19.53 -6.40
CA ILE A 125 -5.77 -20.04 -5.35
C ILE A 125 -4.98 -18.93 -4.62
N GLY A 126 -5.41 -17.67 -4.72
CA GLY A 126 -4.77 -16.53 -4.06
C GLY A 126 -3.60 -15.91 -4.84
N GLY A 127 -3.39 -16.29 -6.10
CA GLY A 127 -2.36 -15.70 -6.97
C GLY A 127 -2.52 -14.19 -7.19
N GLY A 128 -3.72 -13.66 -7.02
CA GLY A 128 -3.98 -12.21 -7.03
C GLY A 128 -3.18 -11.45 -5.97
N TYR A 129 -2.97 -12.04 -4.79
CA TYR A 129 -2.19 -11.42 -3.72
C TYR A 129 -0.69 -11.31 -4.06
N ILE A 130 -0.17 -12.27 -4.85
CA ILE A 130 1.22 -12.25 -5.32
C ILE A 130 1.44 -11.07 -6.28
N VAL A 131 0.48 -10.79 -7.17
CA VAL A 131 0.54 -9.64 -8.08
C VAL A 131 0.60 -8.32 -7.30
N LEU A 132 -0.04 -8.27 -6.13
CA LEU A 132 -0.02 -7.10 -5.23
C LEU A 132 1.26 -6.97 -4.40
N LEU A 133 2.09 -8.02 -4.29
CA LEU A 133 3.25 -8.06 -3.41
C LEU A 133 4.25 -6.92 -3.64
N PRO A 134 4.63 -6.53 -4.88
CA PRO A 134 5.52 -5.38 -5.10
C PRO A 134 4.93 -4.06 -4.59
N PHE A 135 3.62 -3.87 -4.73
CA PHE A 135 2.92 -2.69 -4.24
C PHE A 135 2.85 -2.68 -2.71
N ILE A 136 2.61 -3.84 -2.09
CA ILE A 136 2.61 -4.02 -0.64
C ILE A 136 3.99 -3.71 -0.06
N ILE A 137 5.06 -4.24 -0.66
CA ILE A 137 6.45 -3.97 -0.26
C ILE A 137 6.76 -2.48 -0.36
N SER A 138 6.40 -1.85 -1.49
CA SER A 138 6.59 -0.43 -1.72
C SER A 138 5.82 0.41 -0.68
N TYR A 139 4.57 0.07 -0.40
CA TYR A 139 3.74 0.73 0.60
C TYR A 139 4.35 0.62 2.01
N ILE A 140 4.74 -0.58 2.44
CA ILE A 140 5.37 -0.81 3.76
C ILE A 140 6.65 0.02 3.88
N LYS A 141 7.52 -0.03 2.87
CA LYS A 141 8.77 0.73 2.86
C LYS A 141 8.53 2.24 2.94
N ASN A 142 7.59 2.77 2.15
CA ASN A 142 7.28 4.20 2.13
C ASN A 142 6.61 4.67 3.43
N LYS A 143 5.76 3.84 4.05
CA LYS A 143 5.05 4.21 5.28
C LYS A 143 5.88 4.07 6.54
N THR A 144 6.75 3.06 6.60
CA THR A 144 7.47 2.68 7.84
C THR A 144 8.97 2.92 7.77
N GLY A 145 9.54 3.12 6.57
CA GLY A 145 10.98 3.17 6.35
C GLY A 145 11.69 1.81 6.43
N LYS A 146 10.98 0.74 6.83
CA LYS A 146 11.56 -0.59 7.08
C LYS A 146 11.50 -1.50 5.86
N LYS A 147 12.44 -2.44 5.80
CA LYS A 147 12.34 -3.59 4.88
C LYS A 147 11.21 -4.53 5.34
N ILE A 148 10.64 -5.30 4.41
CA ILE A 148 9.54 -6.22 4.70
C ILE A 148 9.87 -7.20 5.84
N ILE A 149 11.07 -7.78 5.85
CA ILE A 149 11.50 -8.74 6.88
C ILE A 149 11.55 -8.08 8.26
N GLU A 150 12.09 -6.87 8.34
CA GLU A 150 12.18 -6.11 9.59
C GLU A 150 10.80 -5.66 10.10
N TYR A 151 9.89 -5.33 9.18
CA TYR A 151 8.52 -4.96 9.50
C TYR A 151 7.70 -6.16 10.00
N ALA A 152 7.75 -7.26 9.26
CA ALA A 152 6.85 -8.39 9.42
C ALA A 152 7.38 -9.45 10.41
N TYR A 153 8.68 -9.76 10.37
CA TYR A 153 9.25 -10.96 10.99
C TYR A 153 10.28 -10.67 12.08
N LYS A 154 10.40 -9.41 12.53
CA LYS A 154 11.24 -9.10 13.69
C LYS A 154 10.66 -9.73 14.95
N SER A 155 11.30 -10.80 15.40
CA SER A 155 10.91 -11.57 16.57
C SER A 155 11.76 -11.23 17.79
N THR A 156 11.14 -11.24 18.98
CA THR A 156 11.85 -11.18 20.27
C THR A 156 12.15 -12.56 20.82
N ASN A 157 11.36 -13.57 20.47
CA ASN A 157 11.55 -14.96 20.85
C ASN A 157 11.05 -15.88 19.72
N THR A 158 11.96 -16.22 18.81
CA THR A 158 11.63 -16.96 17.58
C THR A 158 11.12 -18.37 17.89
N ILE A 159 11.63 -19.00 18.93
CA ILE A 159 11.19 -20.35 19.36
C ILE A 159 9.71 -20.29 19.77
N ARG A 160 9.34 -19.35 20.64
CA ARG A 160 7.94 -19.14 21.04
C ARG A 160 7.05 -18.92 19.82
N ASP A 161 7.47 -18.07 18.89
CA ASP A 161 6.65 -17.73 17.73
C ASP A 161 6.43 -18.93 16.79
N ILE A 162 7.47 -19.77 16.59
CA ILE A 162 7.35 -21.03 15.85
C ILE A 162 6.37 -21.98 16.56
N PHE A 163 6.51 -22.17 17.87
CA PHE A 163 5.60 -23.02 18.63
C PHE A 163 4.16 -22.52 18.59
N THR A 164 3.94 -21.21 18.76
CA THR A 164 2.61 -20.59 18.63
C THR A 164 2.03 -20.86 17.23
N GLY A 165 2.84 -20.71 16.18
CA GLY A 165 2.44 -20.99 14.81
C GLY A 165 2.04 -22.45 14.59
N ILE A 166 2.83 -23.40 15.08
CA ILE A 166 2.53 -24.84 14.97
C ILE A 166 1.25 -25.20 15.74
N ILE A 167 1.09 -24.72 16.97
CA ILE A 167 -0.11 -24.97 17.77
C ILE A 167 -1.35 -24.40 17.06
N ALA A 168 -1.26 -23.18 16.54
CA ALA A 168 -2.34 -22.57 15.79
C ALA A 168 -2.68 -23.37 14.52
N ALA A 169 -1.69 -23.87 13.77
CA ALA A 169 -1.90 -24.74 12.62
C ALA A 169 -2.68 -26.00 13.01
N VAL A 170 -2.25 -26.69 14.07
CA VAL A 170 -2.90 -27.91 14.56
C VAL A 170 -4.35 -27.64 14.96
N ILE A 171 -4.60 -26.55 15.69
CA ILE A 171 -5.96 -26.14 16.08
C ILE A 171 -6.82 -25.89 14.85
N ILE A 172 -6.30 -25.14 13.87
CA ILE A 172 -7.00 -24.89 12.60
C ILE A 172 -7.33 -26.24 11.94
N THR A 173 -6.34 -27.10 11.70
CA THR A 173 -6.55 -28.38 11.03
C THR A 173 -7.57 -29.26 11.74
N ILE A 174 -7.52 -29.37 13.08
CA ILE A 174 -8.49 -30.15 13.86
C ILE A 174 -9.91 -29.60 13.70
N ILE A 175 -10.09 -28.28 13.86
CA ILE A 175 -11.40 -27.64 13.73
C ILE A 175 -11.96 -27.87 12.32
N LEU A 176 -11.15 -27.63 11.29
CA LEU A 176 -11.57 -27.78 9.90
C LEU A 176 -11.96 -29.22 9.56
N THR A 177 -11.18 -30.20 10.06
CA THR A 177 -11.45 -31.63 9.86
C THR A 177 -12.72 -32.06 10.61
N PHE A 178 -12.88 -31.64 11.86
CA PHE A 178 -14.04 -31.99 12.69
C PHE A 178 -15.35 -31.43 12.14
N LEU A 179 -15.32 -30.19 11.65
CA LEU A 179 -16.50 -29.57 11.06
C LEU A 179 -16.78 -30.06 9.62
N ASN A 180 -15.89 -30.88 9.05
CA ASN A 180 -15.93 -31.37 7.67
C ASN A 180 -16.07 -30.24 6.62
N LEU A 181 -15.62 -29.04 6.97
CA LEU A 181 -15.97 -27.82 6.23
C LEU A 181 -15.08 -27.52 5.03
N ASN A 182 -14.06 -28.34 4.75
CA ASN A 182 -13.01 -28.00 3.77
C ASN A 182 -12.45 -29.15 2.96
N ILE A 183 -13.02 -30.36 3.05
CA ILE A 183 -12.56 -31.45 2.20
C ILE A 183 -12.93 -31.15 0.74
N THR A 184 -14.10 -30.54 0.50
CA THR A 184 -14.67 -30.34 -0.84
C THR A 184 -13.85 -29.43 -1.76
N GLU A 185 -13.41 -28.25 -1.33
CA GLU A 185 -12.60 -27.35 -2.18
C GLU A 185 -11.28 -28.01 -2.58
N PHE A 186 -10.45 -28.45 -1.63
CA PHE A 186 -9.17 -29.10 -1.97
C PHE A 186 -9.37 -30.39 -2.78
N THR A 187 -10.47 -31.13 -2.59
CA THR A 187 -10.79 -32.28 -3.45
C THR A 187 -11.22 -31.90 -4.86
N GLU A 188 -11.91 -30.78 -5.07
CA GLU A 188 -12.23 -30.25 -6.42
C GLU A 188 -10.97 -29.79 -7.16
N LEU A 189 -9.90 -29.47 -6.42
CA LEU A 189 -8.59 -29.10 -6.96
C LEU A 189 -7.71 -30.34 -7.31
N LYS A 190 -8.12 -31.57 -6.98
CA LYS A 190 -7.36 -32.79 -7.35
C LYS A 190 -7.28 -32.94 -8.87
N GLY A 191 -6.04 -33.04 -9.38
CA GLY A 191 -5.77 -33.30 -10.81
C GLY A 191 -5.67 -32.05 -11.70
N ILE A 192 -5.92 -30.85 -11.16
CA ILE A 192 -5.90 -29.58 -11.92
C ILE A 192 -4.58 -28.81 -11.75
N TYR A 193 -3.83 -29.07 -10.68
CA TYR A 193 -2.72 -28.22 -10.25
C TYR A 193 -1.37 -28.92 -10.27
N ASN A 194 -0.46 -28.39 -11.08
CA ASN A 194 0.96 -28.75 -11.08
C ASN A 194 1.64 -28.26 -9.78
N GLU A 195 2.84 -28.77 -9.49
CA GLU A 195 3.66 -28.45 -8.30
C GLU A 195 3.75 -26.94 -7.96
N ILE A 196 3.76 -26.08 -9.00
CA ILE A 196 3.80 -24.62 -8.87
C ILE A 196 2.56 -24.06 -8.16
N TYR A 197 1.37 -24.58 -8.46
CA TYR A 197 0.13 -24.10 -7.87
C TYR A 197 0.01 -24.52 -6.41
N ILE A 198 0.55 -25.69 -6.04
CA ILE A 198 0.65 -26.12 -4.64
C ILE A 198 1.57 -25.15 -3.87
N LEU A 199 2.72 -24.79 -4.44
CA LEU A 199 3.61 -23.81 -3.83
C LEU A 199 2.92 -22.46 -3.58
N VAL A 200 2.10 -22.02 -4.54
CA VAL A 200 1.33 -20.78 -4.41
C VAL A 200 0.28 -20.90 -3.30
N LEU A 201 -0.58 -21.91 -3.36
CA LEU A 201 -1.68 -22.13 -2.43
C LEU A 201 -1.21 -22.34 -0.98
N VAL A 202 -0.12 -23.08 -0.80
CA VAL A 202 0.36 -23.48 0.53
C VAL A 202 1.28 -22.44 1.14
N PHE A 203 2.06 -21.70 0.34
CA PHE A 203 3.10 -20.82 0.88
C PHE A 203 2.96 -19.37 0.44
N LEU A 204 2.92 -19.09 -0.86
CA LEU A 204 3.02 -17.71 -1.34
C LEU A 204 1.75 -16.89 -1.10
N ALA A 205 0.57 -17.46 -1.34
CA ALA A 205 -0.69 -16.81 -1.06
C ALA A 205 -0.86 -16.54 0.45
N PRO A 206 -0.73 -17.54 1.34
CA PRO A 206 -0.75 -17.31 2.80
C PRO A 206 0.22 -16.23 3.27
N PHE A 207 1.46 -16.22 2.76
CA PHE A 207 2.44 -15.19 3.08
C PHE A 207 1.95 -13.78 2.70
N CYS A 208 1.44 -13.61 1.48
CA CYS A 208 0.94 -12.33 1.02
C CYS A 208 -0.31 -11.89 1.80
N GLU A 209 -1.21 -12.83 2.09
CA GLU A 209 -2.40 -12.59 2.88
C GLU A 209 -2.05 -12.13 4.29
N GLU A 210 -1.12 -12.79 4.99
CA GLU A 210 -0.72 -12.35 6.33
C GLU A 210 -0.11 -10.93 6.33
N LEU A 211 0.64 -10.57 5.30
CA LEU A 211 1.16 -9.20 5.15
C LEU A 211 0.04 -8.17 5.00
N ILE A 212 -1.01 -8.49 4.24
CA ILE A 212 -2.14 -7.58 4.02
C ILE A 212 -3.01 -7.51 5.26
N PHE A 213 -3.52 -8.65 5.72
CA PHE A 213 -4.55 -8.72 6.75
C PHE A 213 -3.98 -8.50 8.15
N ARG A 214 -2.85 -9.12 8.51
CA ARG A 214 -2.24 -9.01 9.86
C ARG A 214 -1.15 -7.95 9.89
N GLY A 215 -0.47 -7.75 8.77
CA GLY A 215 0.56 -6.73 8.64
C GLY A 215 -0.02 -5.34 8.49
N ILE A 216 -0.97 -5.11 7.58
CA ILE A 216 -1.44 -3.75 7.24
C ILE A 216 -2.81 -3.45 7.88
N ILE A 217 -3.82 -4.28 7.62
CA ILE A 217 -5.21 -4.00 8.05
C ILE A 217 -5.32 -4.06 9.57
N TYR A 218 -4.87 -5.16 10.18
CA TYR A 218 -4.84 -5.30 11.64
C TYR A 218 -4.08 -4.15 12.31
N ASP A 219 -2.87 -3.83 11.85
CA ASP A 219 -2.03 -2.76 12.41
C ASP A 219 -2.70 -1.37 12.33
N ILE A 220 -3.41 -1.09 11.23
CA ILE A 220 -4.19 0.15 11.08
C ILE A 220 -5.34 0.21 12.09
N ILE A 221 -6.09 -0.89 12.25
CA ILE A 221 -7.25 -0.94 13.14
C ILE A 221 -6.80 -0.89 14.61
N GLU A 222 -5.76 -1.63 14.97
CA GLU A 222 -5.17 -1.63 16.31
C GLU A 222 -4.71 -0.24 16.73
N LYS A 223 -3.96 0.45 15.87
CA LYS A 223 -3.46 1.82 16.13
C LYS A 223 -4.56 2.86 16.23
N LYS A 224 -5.66 2.69 15.49
CA LYS A 224 -6.76 3.66 15.45
C LYS A 224 -7.78 3.42 16.54
N PHE A 225 -7.98 2.17 16.94
CA PHE A 225 -9.02 1.76 17.87
C PHE A 225 -8.40 0.95 19.01
N ASN A 226 -8.51 -0.38 18.98
CA ASN A 226 -7.97 -1.27 19.99
C ASN A 226 -7.74 -2.67 19.42
N ILE A 227 -7.13 -3.53 20.23
CA ILE A 227 -6.74 -4.88 19.84
C ILE A 227 -7.92 -5.79 19.56
N GLN A 228 -9.00 -5.67 20.33
CA GLN A 228 -10.20 -6.50 20.18
C GLN A 228 -10.86 -6.24 18.82
N LEU A 229 -10.97 -4.97 18.43
CA LEU A 229 -11.48 -4.57 17.12
C LEU A 229 -10.51 -4.95 16.00
N ALA A 230 -9.20 -4.89 16.23
CA ALA A 230 -8.22 -5.35 15.25
C ALA A 230 -8.39 -6.83 14.92
N ILE A 231 -8.52 -7.69 15.94
CA ILE A 231 -8.77 -9.13 15.77
C ILE A 231 -10.09 -9.36 15.04
N LEU A 232 -11.18 -8.74 15.52
CA LEU A 232 -12.52 -8.96 14.98
C LEU A 232 -12.66 -8.46 13.54
N LEU A 233 -12.36 -7.19 13.30
CA LEU A 233 -12.60 -6.54 12.01
C LEU A 233 -11.63 -7.01 10.94
N SER A 234 -10.35 -7.23 11.26
CA SER A 234 -9.42 -7.83 10.28
C SER A 234 -9.88 -9.22 9.87
N SER A 235 -10.49 -9.98 10.79
CA SER A 235 -10.99 -11.31 10.49
C SER A 235 -12.25 -11.33 9.65
N ILE A 236 -13.18 -10.40 9.89
CA ILE A 236 -14.35 -10.21 9.04
C ILE A 236 -13.92 -9.78 7.63
N ILE A 237 -12.96 -8.86 7.51
CA ILE A 237 -12.46 -8.39 6.21
C ILE A 237 -11.76 -9.53 5.45
N PHE A 238 -10.94 -10.34 6.12
CA PHE A 238 -10.33 -11.54 5.54
C PHE A 238 -11.40 -12.50 5.01
N THR A 239 -12.42 -12.79 5.83
CA THR A 239 -13.54 -13.67 5.48
C THR A 239 -14.27 -13.19 4.24
N ILE A 240 -14.62 -11.89 4.18
CA ILE A 240 -15.32 -11.32 3.03
C ILE A 240 -14.45 -11.35 1.76
N ALA A 241 -13.13 -11.15 1.90
CA ALA A 241 -12.20 -11.20 0.78
C ALA A 241 -12.09 -12.60 0.14
N HIS A 242 -12.50 -13.65 0.85
CA HIS A 242 -12.56 -15.03 0.34
C HIS A 242 -13.87 -15.35 -0.39
N ILE A 243 -14.82 -14.40 -0.45
CA ILE A 243 -16.09 -14.53 -1.19
C ILE A 243 -16.82 -15.87 -0.85
N PRO A 244 -17.16 -16.10 0.43
CA PRO A 244 -17.79 -17.35 0.85
C PRO A 244 -19.14 -17.56 0.15
N ARG A 245 -19.37 -18.79 -0.32
CA ARG A 245 -20.59 -19.15 -1.07
C ARG A 245 -21.79 -19.45 -0.18
N ASN A 246 -21.55 -19.78 1.08
CA ASN A 246 -22.56 -20.16 2.05
C ASN A 246 -22.10 -19.79 3.48
N LEU A 247 -23.01 -19.92 4.46
CA LEU A 247 -22.70 -19.62 5.86
C LEU A 247 -21.59 -20.50 6.42
N SER A 248 -21.50 -21.75 5.98
CA SER A 248 -20.48 -22.69 6.45
C SER A 248 -19.07 -22.22 6.05
N GLU A 249 -18.87 -21.84 4.79
CA GLU A 249 -17.62 -21.22 4.30
C GLU A 249 -17.33 -19.88 5.01
N PHE A 250 -18.36 -19.07 5.26
CA PHE A 250 -18.18 -17.82 6.00
C PHE A 250 -17.60 -18.08 7.41
N PHE A 251 -18.20 -18.98 8.18
CA PHE A 251 -17.73 -19.30 9.52
C PHE A 251 -16.39 -20.03 9.51
N LEU A 252 -16.09 -20.77 8.45
CA LEU A 252 -14.79 -21.37 8.23
C LEU A 252 -13.68 -20.32 8.11
N TYR A 253 -13.79 -19.43 7.13
CA TYR A 253 -12.77 -18.40 6.89
C TYR A 253 -12.66 -17.46 8.09
N LEU A 254 -13.78 -17.18 8.76
CA LEU A 254 -13.79 -16.39 9.99
C LEU A 254 -13.01 -17.07 11.11
N THR A 255 -13.21 -18.38 11.31
CA THR A 255 -12.54 -19.15 12.37
C THR A 255 -11.04 -19.24 12.13
N VAL A 256 -10.64 -19.62 10.91
CA VAL A 256 -9.22 -19.62 10.49
C VAL A 256 -8.63 -18.24 10.74
N SER A 257 -9.32 -17.21 10.25
CA SER A 257 -8.82 -15.85 10.33
C SER A 257 -8.66 -15.35 11.77
N PHE A 258 -9.60 -15.71 12.64
CA PHE A 258 -9.57 -15.32 14.04
C PHE A 258 -8.38 -15.95 14.77
N ILE A 259 -8.10 -17.24 14.52
CA ILE A 259 -6.95 -17.94 15.10
C ILE A 259 -5.64 -17.30 14.63
N LEU A 260 -5.53 -16.98 13.34
CA LEU A 260 -4.35 -16.30 12.78
C LEU A 260 -4.19 -14.89 13.39
N ALA A 261 -5.25 -14.09 13.49
CA ALA A 261 -5.20 -12.78 14.13
C ALA A 261 -4.81 -12.87 15.61
N PHE A 262 -5.30 -13.88 16.33
CA PHE A 262 -4.95 -14.14 17.72
C PHE A 262 -3.48 -14.58 17.87
N SER A 263 -2.96 -15.40 16.95
CA SER A 263 -1.54 -15.79 16.94
C SER A 263 -0.62 -14.58 16.68
N ARG A 264 -1.05 -13.62 15.83
CA ARG A 264 -0.39 -12.32 15.71
C ARG A 264 -0.42 -11.63 17.07
N PHE A 265 -1.57 -11.46 17.70
CA PHE A 265 -1.70 -10.77 18.98
C PHE A 265 -0.69 -11.29 20.02
N ILE A 266 -0.60 -12.61 20.20
CA ILE A 266 0.31 -13.24 21.17
C ILE A 266 1.78 -12.91 20.87
N THR A 267 2.17 -12.92 19.59
CA THR A 267 3.59 -12.89 19.19
C THR A 267 4.07 -11.51 18.78
N SER A 268 3.14 -10.58 18.49
CA SER A 268 3.40 -9.23 17.99
C SER A 268 4.24 -9.19 16.71
N ASN A 269 4.30 -10.28 15.96
CA ASN A 269 4.95 -10.38 14.64
C ASN A 269 4.10 -11.24 13.68
N LEU A 270 4.54 -11.38 12.43
CA LEU A 270 3.83 -12.15 11.40
C LEU A 270 4.38 -13.57 11.24
N LEU A 271 5.43 -13.95 11.97
CA LEU A 271 6.05 -15.28 11.85
C LEU A 271 5.06 -16.37 12.26
N ALA A 272 4.47 -16.25 13.46
CA ALA A 272 3.51 -17.22 13.96
C ALA A 272 2.26 -17.38 13.07
N PRO A 273 1.54 -16.30 12.68
CA PRO A 273 0.39 -16.45 11.78
C PRO A 273 0.80 -16.98 10.39
N THR A 274 1.96 -16.59 9.85
CA THR A 274 2.42 -17.12 8.55
C THR A 274 2.68 -18.63 8.64
N ILE A 275 3.39 -19.08 9.68
CA ILE A 275 3.64 -20.52 9.91
C ILE A 275 2.32 -21.26 10.09
N ALA A 276 1.42 -20.71 10.91
CA ALA A 276 0.12 -21.32 11.18
C ALA A 276 -0.69 -21.53 9.90
N HIS A 277 -0.75 -20.49 9.06
CA HIS A 277 -1.51 -20.51 7.82
C HIS A 277 -0.91 -21.50 6.80
N CYS A 278 0.41 -21.43 6.55
CA CYS A 278 1.06 -22.33 5.61
C CYS A 278 0.95 -23.80 6.03
N LEU A 279 1.18 -24.10 7.32
CA LEU A 279 1.10 -25.46 7.82
C LEU A 279 -0.34 -26.00 7.84
N ALA A 280 -1.33 -25.16 8.15
CA ALA A 280 -2.73 -25.55 8.07
C ALA A 280 -3.12 -25.89 6.63
N ASN A 281 -2.77 -25.05 5.64
CA ASN A 281 -3.03 -25.31 4.23
C ASN A 281 -2.32 -26.58 3.75
N LEU A 282 -1.06 -26.78 4.15
CA LEU A 282 -0.31 -28.00 3.83
C LEU A 282 -0.99 -29.24 4.42
N ALA A 283 -1.40 -29.20 5.69
CA ALA A 283 -2.03 -30.33 6.36
C ALA A 283 -3.37 -30.69 5.70
N ILE A 284 -4.22 -29.70 5.40
CA ILE A 284 -5.49 -29.93 4.70
C ILE A 284 -5.26 -30.48 3.29
N TYR A 285 -4.28 -29.94 2.55
CA TYR A 285 -3.90 -30.48 1.24
C TYR A 285 -3.49 -31.96 1.33
N LEU A 286 -2.65 -32.34 2.29
CA LEU A 286 -2.22 -33.73 2.47
C LEU A 286 -3.39 -34.64 2.86
N LEU A 287 -4.24 -34.22 3.80
CA LEU A 287 -5.41 -34.98 4.26
C LEU A 287 -6.48 -35.18 3.20
N THR A 288 -6.53 -34.31 2.19
CA THR A 288 -7.46 -34.43 1.06
C THR A 288 -6.83 -35.17 -0.11
N THR A 289 -5.49 -35.33 -0.13
CA THR A 289 -4.74 -36.02 -1.20
C THR A 289 -4.72 -37.54 -1.03
N TYR A 290 -4.61 -38.05 0.19
CA TYR A 290 -4.59 -39.47 0.53
C TYR A 290 -5.92 -39.92 1.16
#